data_AF-A0A954NGP8-F1
#
_entry.id   AF-A0A954NGP8-F1
#
_cell.length_a   1.000
_cell.length_b   1.000
_cell.length_c   1.000
_cell.angle_alpha   90.00
_cell.angle_beta   90.00
_cell.angle_gamma   90.00
#
_symmetry.space_group_name_H-M   'P 1'
#
loop_
_entity.id
_entity.type
_entity.pdbx_description
1 polymer ?
#
loop_
_entity_poly.entity_id
_entity_poly.type
_entity_poly.pdbx_seq_one_letter_code
_entity_poly.pdbx_strand_id
1 'polypeptide(L)'
;GLVMLGGDQSFGAGGWANTRLEEAMPVDFQILNDRIEAVGALAIVMHASEMSQGNYWQKAIGSEAIEVLGPMDYCGVVVWEDFGGGVNWLWGQSQGGMIRVGPARRPMLAALNRMTPGDMPDFAASMQLAHQGLSNVGAAVKHLIIISDGDPAPPPQGLLDQYIADGIEISTVAVGTHGPATLPPMQDIADQTGGKFYNVSDPQALPRIFQREARRVAKPLIIERPSGMGVLARPIAPAHPTLQGLPVNQLPPIRGYVATTIKKNPLVEQLLYASLPDDGGENTTLLASWQFGLGRATVLTTDAGGRWSDTWLDQGHTDRLMAQIIRHAMRPVDESANFTVASRLSDGRVQVIVNALDENDDFLNGLPMVARTVGPDQQGAPIEMRQTAPGRYEGSFAADEAGSYLFSIMPGEGYDRLSGGIAVPVSGEFSDFQTNWPLLETLVAFRPQDGVDGALIGDDVTPDSYGDLLEHDTFRRGLRRAESVRDLWPWMLLAIGIAFFADVLVRRVNIDLFAAARVVRDRLRRRAPEPEAPASRLSRLQERKSDVDRRTQANATRFAEPTGKQAPSTQSLDQMLNTPAAAPKRPAPTRPEMSNEPPSYTQRLFAAKKRAQQDRKDEET
;
A
#
# COMPACT_ATOMS: atom_id res chain seq x y z
N GLY A 1 9.84 -1.89 -2.36
CA GLY A 1 9.37 -0.96 -1.32
C GLY A 1 9.40 0.45 -1.84
N LEU A 2 9.14 1.40 -0.95
CA LEU A 2 9.08 2.83 -1.24
C LEU A 2 9.94 3.57 -0.22
N VAL A 3 10.81 4.46 -0.70
CA VAL A 3 11.67 5.28 0.15
C VAL A 3 11.44 6.73 -0.20
N MET A 4 11.22 7.58 0.82
CA MET A 4 11.04 9.01 0.65
C MET A 4 12.04 9.77 1.49
N LEU A 5 12.72 10.75 0.88
CA LEU A 5 13.78 11.55 1.49
C LEU A 5 13.33 13.00 1.71
N GLY A 6 13.90 13.65 2.72
CA GLY A 6 13.72 15.04 3.04
C GLY A 6 14.30 15.98 1.99
N GLY A 7 13.55 17.02 1.69
CA GLY A 7 13.96 18.10 0.81
C GLY A 7 12.92 19.22 0.86
N ASP A 8 13.28 20.37 0.30
CA ASP A 8 12.40 21.54 0.25
C ASP A 8 11.16 21.36 -0.64
N GLN A 9 11.13 20.29 -1.44
CA GLN A 9 10.02 19.89 -2.30
C GLN A 9 9.47 18.48 -1.94
N SER A 10 9.67 18.00 -0.72
CA SER A 10 9.14 16.70 -0.27
C SER A 10 8.14 16.82 0.88
N PHE A 11 7.44 15.72 1.16
CA PHE A 11 6.36 15.62 2.15
C PHE A 11 5.32 16.75 1.98
N GLY A 12 4.84 17.33 3.08
CA GLY A 12 3.89 18.44 2.98
C GLY A 12 4.53 19.71 2.41
N ALA A 13 5.85 19.91 2.57
CA ALA A 13 6.55 21.08 2.03
C ALA A 13 6.50 21.12 0.50
N GLY A 14 6.54 19.93 -0.12
CA GLY A 14 6.38 19.75 -1.57
C GLY A 14 4.95 19.57 -2.06
N GLY A 15 3.94 19.78 -1.21
CA GLY A 15 2.53 19.63 -1.60
C GLY A 15 2.05 18.18 -1.72
N TRP A 16 2.76 17.21 -1.15
CA TRP A 16 2.37 15.79 -1.21
C TRP A 16 1.31 15.39 -0.16
N ALA A 17 0.84 16.33 0.65
CA ALA A 17 -0.21 16.07 1.63
C ALA A 17 -1.55 15.74 0.95
N ASN A 18 -2.35 14.90 1.61
CA ASN A 18 -3.59 14.28 1.14
C ASN A 18 -3.45 13.48 -0.16
N THR A 19 -2.26 12.92 -0.42
CA THR A 19 -2.03 12.07 -1.59
C THR A 19 -2.01 10.59 -1.23
N ARG A 20 -2.12 9.72 -2.24
CA ARG A 20 -1.88 8.27 -2.10
C ARG A 20 -0.46 7.96 -1.61
N LEU A 21 0.49 8.88 -1.84
CA LEU A 21 1.86 8.76 -1.35
C LEU A 21 1.90 8.90 0.18
N GLU A 22 1.22 9.90 0.74
CA GLU A 22 1.07 10.07 2.19
C GLU A 22 0.37 8.85 2.82
N GLU A 23 -0.68 8.31 2.19
CA GLU A 23 -1.38 7.11 2.65
C GLU A 23 -0.41 5.92 2.85
N ALA A 24 0.55 5.76 1.93
CA ALA A 24 1.55 4.69 1.96
C ALA A 24 2.72 4.93 2.93
N MET A 25 2.92 6.16 3.42
CA MET A 25 4.05 6.48 4.31
C MET A 25 3.75 6.20 5.78
N PRO A 26 4.78 5.92 6.62
CA PRO A 26 4.66 5.75 8.07
C PRO A 26 4.40 7.06 8.82
N VAL A 27 4.41 8.20 8.13
CA VAL A 27 4.18 9.54 8.69
C VAL A 27 3.08 10.23 7.88
N ASP A 28 2.30 11.07 8.55
CA ASP A 28 1.42 12.05 7.94
C ASP A 28 2.26 13.28 7.57
N PHE A 29 2.02 13.80 6.38
CA PHE A 29 2.73 14.95 5.81
C PHE A 29 2.19 16.28 6.35
N GLN A 30 1.22 16.19 7.26
CA GLN A 30 0.57 17.27 7.96
C GLN A 30 0.93 17.18 9.43
N ILE A 31 1.09 18.33 10.09
CA ILE A 31 1.26 18.40 11.53
C ILE A 31 -0.12 18.35 12.19
N LEU A 32 -0.42 17.26 12.90
CA LEU A 32 -1.73 17.00 13.51
C LEU A 32 -1.88 17.55 14.94
N ASN A 33 -0.94 18.36 15.43
CA ASN A 33 -0.92 18.85 16.81
C ASN A 33 -1.23 20.35 16.90
N ASP A 34 -2.21 20.72 17.75
CA ASP A 34 -2.63 22.10 18.04
C ASP A 34 -1.53 22.96 18.68
N ARG A 35 -0.43 22.36 19.16
CA ARG A 35 0.68 23.09 19.82
C ARG A 35 1.71 23.70 18.88
N ILE A 36 1.73 23.29 17.61
CA ILE A 36 2.59 23.91 16.61
C ILE A 36 1.63 24.64 15.68
N GLU A 37 1.50 25.96 15.81
CA GLU A 37 0.76 26.79 14.85
C GLU A 37 1.52 26.82 13.52
N ALA A 38 1.64 25.67 12.87
CA ALA A 38 2.35 25.39 11.64
C ALA A 38 1.47 25.63 10.39
N VAL A 39 0.61 26.67 10.42
CA VAL A 39 -0.21 27.09 9.27
C VAL A 39 0.11 28.52 8.80
N GLY A 40 0.05 28.76 7.50
CA GLY A 40 0.14 30.10 6.89
C GLY A 40 -1.23 30.68 6.55
N ALA A 41 -1.31 31.99 6.36
CA ALA A 41 -2.51 32.69 5.92
C ALA A 41 -2.20 33.65 4.76
N LEU A 42 -2.86 33.45 3.61
CA LEU A 42 -2.70 34.27 2.41
C LEU A 42 -4.00 34.99 2.08
N ALA A 43 -3.98 36.32 2.08
CA ALA A 43 -5.03 37.13 1.48
C ALA A 43 -4.60 37.62 0.11
N ILE A 44 -5.54 37.72 -0.83
CA ILE A 44 -5.31 38.27 -2.16
C ILE A 44 -6.36 39.35 -2.43
N VAL A 45 -5.95 40.57 -2.74
CA VAL A 45 -6.83 41.65 -3.20
C VAL A 45 -6.77 41.70 -4.72
N MET A 46 -7.91 41.51 -5.36
CA MET A 46 -8.04 41.56 -6.82
C MET A 46 -8.72 42.84 -7.28
N HIS A 47 -7.96 43.69 -7.95
CA HIS A 47 -8.46 44.87 -8.65
C HIS A 47 -8.60 44.58 -10.14
N ALA A 48 -9.69 45.06 -10.78
CA ALA A 48 -9.74 45.23 -12.23
C ALA A 48 -8.45 45.90 -12.73
N SER A 49 -7.99 45.50 -13.90
CA SER A 49 -6.81 46.11 -14.50
C SER A 49 -7.05 46.24 -15.99
N GLU A 50 -6.58 47.34 -16.57
CA GLU A 50 -6.76 47.64 -17.99
C GLU A 50 -5.91 46.75 -18.94
N MET A 51 -5.35 45.65 -18.42
CA MET A 51 -4.59 44.71 -19.24
C MET A 51 -5.50 43.88 -20.17
N SER A 52 -4.99 43.51 -21.34
CA SER A 52 -5.67 42.59 -22.24
C SER A 52 -5.99 41.27 -21.53
N GLN A 53 -7.25 40.86 -21.54
CA GLN A 53 -7.74 39.67 -20.83
C GLN A 53 -7.53 39.74 -19.30
N GLY A 54 -7.61 40.91 -18.67
CA GLY A 54 -7.41 41.09 -17.22
C GLY A 54 -8.18 40.09 -16.34
N ASN A 55 -9.47 39.87 -16.63
CA ASN A 55 -10.28 38.88 -15.92
C ASN A 55 -9.75 37.44 -16.04
N TYR A 56 -9.16 37.07 -17.18
CA TYR A 56 -8.53 35.76 -17.35
C TYR A 56 -7.27 35.67 -16.48
N TRP A 57 -6.41 36.69 -16.51
CA TRP A 57 -5.17 36.71 -15.75
C TRP A 57 -5.39 36.68 -14.24
N GLN A 58 -6.38 37.41 -13.73
CA GLN A 58 -6.75 37.37 -12.31
C GLN A 58 -7.24 35.98 -11.86
N LYS A 59 -7.97 35.27 -12.71
CA LYS A 59 -8.37 33.88 -12.45
C LYS A 59 -7.17 32.93 -12.49
N ALA A 60 -6.27 33.12 -13.44
CA ALA A 60 -5.05 32.32 -13.54
C ALA A 60 -4.18 32.49 -12.29
N ILE A 61 -3.83 33.72 -11.92
CA ILE A 61 -2.95 33.98 -10.77
C ILE A 61 -3.56 33.54 -9.42
N GLY A 62 -4.87 33.71 -9.23
CA GLY A 62 -5.53 33.23 -8.02
C GLY A 62 -5.51 31.71 -7.92
N SER A 63 -5.67 31.01 -9.05
CA SER A 63 -5.60 29.55 -9.08
C SER A 63 -4.20 29.08 -8.70
N GLU A 64 -3.19 29.72 -9.28
CA GLU A 64 -1.78 29.42 -9.03
C GLU A 64 -1.35 29.68 -7.59
N ALA A 65 -1.86 30.74 -6.97
CA ALA A 65 -1.64 30.99 -5.55
C ALA A 65 -2.30 29.92 -4.67
N ILE A 66 -3.55 29.56 -4.94
CA ILE A 66 -4.29 28.54 -4.17
C ILE A 66 -3.65 27.15 -4.33
N GLU A 67 -3.17 26.82 -5.53
CA GLU A 67 -2.55 25.53 -5.82
C GLU A 67 -1.29 25.29 -5.00
N VAL A 68 -0.50 26.33 -4.77
CA VAL A 68 0.74 26.29 -3.98
C VAL A 68 0.49 26.10 -2.48
N LEU A 69 -0.61 26.63 -1.95
CA LEU A 69 -0.89 26.57 -0.51
C LEU A 69 -1.09 25.13 -0.03
N GLY A 70 -0.69 24.86 1.22
CA GLY A 70 -0.96 23.59 1.88
C GLY A 70 -2.45 23.44 2.27
N PRO A 71 -2.91 22.21 2.56
CA PRO A 71 -4.30 21.96 2.95
C PRO A 71 -4.70 22.62 4.28
N MET A 72 -3.73 22.85 5.16
CA MET A 72 -3.96 23.53 6.43
C MET A 72 -3.81 25.04 6.32
N ASP A 73 -3.32 25.61 5.22
CA ASP A 73 -3.20 27.07 5.12
C ASP A 73 -4.57 27.74 5.00
N TYR A 74 -4.66 28.99 5.44
CA TYR A 74 -5.83 29.83 5.23
C TYR A 74 -5.68 30.61 3.93
N CYS A 75 -6.77 30.71 3.17
CA CYS A 75 -6.82 31.58 2.00
C CYS A 75 -8.10 32.42 1.99
N GLY A 76 -7.95 33.68 1.63
CA GLY A 76 -9.03 34.62 1.37
C GLY A 76 -8.75 35.43 0.11
N VAL A 77 -9.79 35.70 -0.67
CA VAL A 77 -9.71 36.62 -1.82
C VAL A 77 -10.70 37.74 -1.59
N VAL A 78 -10.20 38.99 -1.59
CA VAL A 78 -11.00 40.21 -1.52
C VAL A 78 -11.24 40.70 -2.94
N VAL A 79 -12.50 41.01 -3.23
CA VAL A 79 -12.95 41.56 -4.51
C VAL A 79 -13.78 42.82 -4.28
N TRP A 80 -13.74 43.72 -5.26
CA TRP A 80 -14.68 44.83 -5.38
C TRP A 80 -15.82 44.44 -6.32
N GLU A 81 -17.06 44.74 -5.93
CA GLU A 81 -18.25 44.54 -6.76
C GLU A 81 -18.76 45.90 -7.27
N ASP A 82 -18.86 46.06 -8.59
CA ASP A 82 -19.37 47.30 -9.21
C ASP A 82 -20.90 47.47 -9.06
N PHE A 83 -21.43 48.62 -9.48
CA PHE A 83 -22.88 48.93 -9.54
C PHE A 83 -23.64 48.87 -8.21
N GLY A 84 -23.04 49.42 -7.14
CA GLY A 84 -23.64 49.50 -5.81
C GLY A 84 -23.24 48.36 -4.87
N GLY A 85 -22.35 47.47 -5.33
CA GLY A 85 -21.56 46.60 -4.48
C GLY A 85 -20.44 47.36 -3.75
N GLY A 86 -19.77 46.67 -2.83
CA GLY A 86 -18.63 47.20 -2.07
C GLY A 86 -17.54 46.15 -1.95
N VAL A 87 -16.61 46.34 -1.01
CA VAL A 87 -15.56 45.36 -0.72
C VAL A 87 -16.16 44.13 -0.05
N ASN A 88 -15.96 42.95 -0.65
CA ASN A 88 -16.44 41.68 -0.13
C ASN A 88 -15.35 40.60 -0.20
N TRP A 89 -15.47 39.58 0.65
CA TRP A 89 -14.74 38.34 0.45
C TRP A 89 -15.43 37.51 -0.63
N LEU A 90 -14.64 36.95 -1.55
CA LEU A 90 -15.13 36.04 -2.59
C LEU A 90 -15.76 34.76 -1.99
N TRP A 91 -15.37 34.39 -0.78
CA TRP A 91 -15.92 33.27 -0.02
C TRP A 91 -15.82 33.53 1.48
N GLY A 92 -16.46 32.67 2.28
CA GLY A 92 -16.23 32.67 3.73
C GLY A 92 -16.68 33.95 4.44
N GLN A 93 -17.57 34.76 3.86
CA GLN A 93 -18.03 36.04 4.43
C GLN A 93 -18.49 35.89 5.89
N SER A 94 -19.21 34.80 6.22
CA SER A 94 -19.69 34.50 7.58
C SER A 94 -18.60 34.01 8.54
N GLN A 95 -17.39 33.72 8.04
CA GLN A 95 -16.24 33.19 8.78
C GLN A 95 -15.06 34.17 8.79
N GLY A 96 -15.26 35.43 8.38
CA GLY A 96 -14.19 36.43 8.28
C GLY A 96 -13.30 36.28 7.04
N GLY A 97 -13.76 35.55 6.01
CA GLY A 97 -13.13 35.46 4.69
C GLY A 97 -11.96 34.48 4.56
N MET A 98 -11.21 34.28 5.64
CA MET A 98 -10.05 33.39 5.69
C MET A 98 -10.47 31.98 6.11
N ILE A 99 -10.48 31.03 5.17
CA ILE A 99 -10.88 29.63 5.44
C ILE A 99 -9.79 28.65 5.01
N ARG A 100 -9.79 27.44 5.59
CA ARG A 100 -8.78 26.40 5.32
C ARG A 100 -8.86 25.91 3.87
N VAL A 101 -7.72 25.87 3.17
CA VAL A 101 -7.65 25.52 1.75
C VAL A 101 -8.01 24.05 1.51
N GLY A 102 -7.59 23.10 2.35
CA GLY A 102 -7.76 21.66 2.13
C GLY A 102 -9.18 21.24 1.74
N PRO A 103 -10.17 21.38 2.64
CA PRO A 103 -11.56 21.03 2.34
C PRO A 103 -12.20 21.98 1.32
N ALA A 104 -11.72 23.23 1.23
CA ALA A 104 -12.32 24.27 0.39
C ALA A 104 -11.65 24.45 -0.99
N ARG A 105 -10.60 23.68 -1.34
CA ARG A 105 -9.77 23.94 -2.53
C ARG A 105 -10.59 23.91 -3.81
N ARG A 106 -11.36 22.84 -4.01
CA ARG A 106 -12.22 22.69 -5.20
C ARG A 106 -13.28 23.80 -5.27
N PRO A 107 -14.05 24.11 -4.20
CA PRO A 107 -15.00 25.21 -4.26
C PRO A 107 -14.33 26.60 -4.39
N MET A 108 -13.14 26.84 -3.83
CA MET A 108 -12.38 28.08 -4.03
C MET A 108 -12.01 28.28 -5.50
N LEU A 109 -11.43 27.26 -6.14
CA LEU A 109 -11.11 27.30 -7.58
C LEU A 109 -12.36 27.51 -8.44
N ALA A 110 -13.49 26.91 -8.05
CA ALA A 110 -14.76 27.12 -8.75
C ALA A 110 -15.31 28.55 -8.57
N ALA A 111 -15.20 29.13 -7.36
CA ALA A 111 -15.60 30.50 -7.07
C ALA A 111 -14.73 31.50 -7.85
N LEU A 112 -13.41 31.29 -7.85
CA LEU A 112 -12.47 32.10 -8.60
C LEU A 112 -12.78 32.10 -10.10
N ASN A 113 -13.09 30.94 -10.69
CA ASN A 113 -13.45 30.86 -12.10
C ASN A 113 -14.71 31.67 -12.47
N ARG A 114 -15.60 31.94 -11.51
CA ARG A 114 -16.84 32.72 -11.69
C ARG A 114 -16.68 34.20 -11.32
N MET A 115 -15.58 34.55 -10.68
CA MET A 115 -15.28 35.91 -10.23
C MET A 115 -15.18 36.88 -11.41
N THR A 116 -15.62 38.12 -11.18
CA THR A 116 -15.42 39.26 -12.07
C THR A 116 -15.05 40.46 -11.20
N PRO A 117 -13.74 40.73 -10.97
CA PRO A 117 -13.33 41.83 -10.12
C PRO A 117 -13.70 43.18 -10.73
N GLY A 118 -14.23 44.07 -9.90
CA GLY A 118 -14.55 45.45 -10.26
C GLY A 118 -13.38 46.42 -10.08
N ASP A 119 -13.65 47.66 -10.43
CA ASP A 119 -12.71 48.79 -10.42
C ASP A 119 -12.81 49.52 -9.08
N MET A 120 -11.74 49.44 -8.27
CA MET A 120 -11.78 49.89 -6.88
C MET A 120 -11.33 51.35 -6.77
N PRO A 121 -12.07 52.22 -6.06
CA PRO A 121 -11.71 53.64 -5.94
C PRO A 121 -10.52 53.89 -5.00
N ASP A 122 -10.29 52.99 -4.03
CA ASP A 122 -9.23 53.12 -3.02
C ASP A 122 -8.73 51.75 -2.53
N PHE A 123 -7.48 51.71 -2.08
CA PHE A 123 -6.92 50.52 -1.45
C PHE A 123 -7.36 50.33 0.01
N ALA A 124 -7.76 51.41 0.69
CA ALA A 124 -7.98 51.42 2.13
C ALA A 124 -9.07 50.42 2.56
N ALA A 125 -10.22 50.41 1.86
CA ALA A 125 -11.34 49.54 2.21
C ALA A 125 -10.98 48.04 2.04
N SER A 126 -10.34 47.68 0.92
CA SER A 126 -9.90 46.31 0.64
C SER A 126 -8.82 45.83 1.62
N MET A 127 -7.85 46.70 1.91
CA MET A 127 -6.79 46.41 2.88
C MET A 127 -7.34 46.33 4.31
N GLN A 128 -8.33 47.12 4.68
CA GLN A 128 -8.92 47.04 6.02
C GLN A 128 -9.66 45.71 6.21
N LEU A 129 -10.41 45.26 5.20
CA LEU A 129 -11.08 43.95 5.24
C LEU A 129 -10.06 42.81 5.31
N ALA A 130 -9.01 42.86 4.48
CA ALA A 130 -7.95 41.86 4.48
C ALA A 130 -7.21 41.78 5.82
N HIS A 131 -6.91 42.94 6.44
CA HIS A 131 -6.27 43.01 7.75
C HIS A 131 -7.11 42.31 8.81
N GLN A 132 -8.41 42.62 8.88
CA GLN A 132 -9.32 41.98 9.84
C GLN A 132 -9.36 40.46 9.66
N GLY A 133 -9.38 39.96 8.42
CA GLY A 133 -9.33 38.52 8.15
C GLY A 133 -8.01 37.89 8.61
N LEU A 134 -6.88 38.49 8.27
CA LEU A 134 -5.54 37.98 8.59
C LEU A 134 -5.21 38.06 10.09
N SER A 135 -5.59 39.14 10.78
CA SER A 135 -5.33 39.29 12.22
C SER A 135 -6.11 38.28 13.06
N ASN A 136 -7.31 37.88 12.63
CA ASN A 136 -8.18 36.96 13.36
C ASN A 136 -7.81 35.46 13.24
N VAL A 137 -6.87 35.09 12.36
CA VAL A 137 -6.43 33.69 12.20
C VAL A 137 -5.10 33.43 12.93
N GLY A 138 -5.04 32.31 13.65
CA GLY A 138 -3.80 31.79 14.25
C GLY A 138 -2.89 31.17 13.20
N ALA A 139 -2.08 32.00 12.53
CA ALA A 139 -1.14 31.61 11.51
C ALA A 139 0.23 32.24 11.79
N ALA A 140 1.32 31.45 11.64
CA ALA A 140 2.67 31.95 11.95
C ALA A 140 3.27 32.82 10.83
N VAL A 141 2.72 32.71 9.61
CA VAL A 141 3.08 33.59 8.50
C VAL A 141 1.78 34.13 7.91
N LYS A 142 1.68 35.45 7.78
CA LYS A 142 0.53 36.16 7.24
C LYS A 142 1.02 37.07 6.12
N HIS A 143 0.41 36.97 4.94
CA HIS A 143 0.81 37.75 3.77
C HIS A 143 -0.41 38.24 3.00
N LEU A 144 -0.28 39.43 2.44
CA LEU A 144 -1.25 40.00 1.51
C LEU A 144 -0.60 40.21 0.13
N ILE A 145 -1.26 39.73 -0.92
CA ILE A 145 -0.90 40.06 -2.31
C ILE A 145 -1.94 41.01 -2.89
N ILE A 146 -1.53 42.16 -3.41
CA ILE A 146 -2.40 43.13 -4.10
C ILE A 146 -2.02 43.15 -5.58
N ILE A 147 -2.98 42.95 -6.48
CA ILE A 147 -2.81 43.24 -7.92
C ILE A 147 -3.65 44.44 -8.30
N SER A 148 -3.06 45.39 -9.03
CA SER A 148 -3.73 46.64 -9.47
C SER A 148 -2.97 47.30 -10.63
N ASP A 149 -3.61 48.21 -11.35
CA ASP A 149 -3.00 49.15 -12.31
C ASP A 149 -2.48 50.45 -11.65
N GLY A 150 -2.73 50.63 -10.36
CA GLY A 150 -2.21 51.73 -9.53
C GLY A 150 -3.06 53.00 -9.54
N ASP A 151 -4.25 52.97 -10.15
CA ASP A 151 -5.21 54.09 -10.08
C ASP A 151 -5.87 54.29 -8.69
N PRO A 152 -6.13 53.24 -7.88
CA PRO A 152 -6.80 53.42 -6.60
C PRO A 152 -6.02 54.33 -5.64
N ALA A 153 -6.75 55.15 -4.88
CA ALA A 153 -6.14 56.03 -3.89
C ALA A 153 -5.32 55.25 -2.83
N PRO A 154 -4.16 55.77 -2.40
CA PRO A 154 -3.31 55.10 -1.41
C PRO A 154 -4.01 54.93 -0.06
N PRO A 155 -3.67 53.86 0.70
CA PRO A 155 -4.21 53.67 2.04
C PRO A 155 -3.65 54.72 3.02
N PRO A 156 -4.36 55.02 4.13
CA PRO A 156 -3.83 55.88 5.17
C PRO A 156 -2.66 55.22 5.89
N GLN A 157 -1.66 56.01 6.30
CA GLN A 157 -0.47 55.51 7.00
C GLN A 157 -0.79 54.65 8.23
N GLY A 158 -1.79 55.05 9.03
CA GLY A 158 -2.17 54.30 10.22
C GLY A 158 -2.67 52.88 9.95
N LEU A 159 -3.11 52.57 8.72
CA LEU A 159 -3.45 51.20 8.32
C LEU A 159 -2.17 50.38 8.04
N LEU A 160 -1.18 50.98 7.37
CA LEU A 160 0.12 50.32 7.14
C LEU A 160 0.82 50.01 8.46
N ASP A 161 0.75 50.93 9.44
CA ASP A 161 1.30 50.72 10.77
C ASP A 161 0.65 49.53 11.50
N GLN A 162 -0.64 49.24 11.25
CA GLN A 162 -1.32 48.05 11.79
C GLN A 162 -0.79 46.76 11.17
N TYR A 163 -0.61 46.72 9.84
CA TYR A 163 0.02 45.58 9.15
C TYR A 163 1.42 45.28 9.71
N ILE A 164 2.22 46.32 9.95
CA ILE A 164 3.56 46.19 10.53
C ILE A 164 3.49 45.65 11.96
N ALA A 165 2.59 46.20 12.78
CA ALA A 165 2.43 45.78 14.18
C ALA A 165 1.99 44.30 14.31
N ASP A 166 1.14 43.84 13.39
CA ASP A 166 0.63 42.45 13.35
C ASP A 166 1.58 41.49 12.60
N GLY A 167 2.72 41.98 12.10
CA GLY A 167 3.72 41.17 11.38
C GLY A 167 3.22 40.62 10.05
N ILE A 168 2.38 41.37 9.34
CA ILE A 168 1.78 40.98 8.06
C ILE A 168 2.51 41.72 6.92
N GLU A 169 3.18 40.96 6.05
CA GLU A 169 3.86 41.50 4.87
C GLU A 169 2.86 41.76 3.72
N ILE A 170 3.11 42.79 2.88
CA ILE A 170 2.29 43.08 1.71
C ILE A 170 3.16 43.11 0.44
N SER A 171 2.85 42.27 -0.54
CA SER A 171 3.43 42.35 -1.88
C SER A 171 2.45 42.91 -2.88
N THR A 172 2.90 43.82 -3.72
CA THR A 172 2.07 44.53 -4.68
C THR A 172 2.53 44.26 -6.10
N VAL A 173 1.60 43.95 -6.99
CA VAL A 173 1.83 43.62 -8.40
C VAL A 173 1.12 44.66 -9.26
N ALA A 174 1.91 45.58 -9.82
CA ALA A 174 1.46 46.63 -10.73
C ALA A 174 1.41 46.11 -12.16
N VAL A 175 0.25 46.20 -12.83
CA VAL A 175 0.05 45.70 -14.21
C VAL A 175 -0.80 46.67 -15.02
N GLY A 176 -0.40 46.95 -16.26
CA GLY A 176 -1.18 47.81 -17.15
C GLY A 176 -1.27 49.26 -16.68
N THR A 177 -0.22 49.78 -16.04
CA THR A 177 -0.25 51.08 -15.35
C THR A 177 -0.31 52.27 -16.30
N HIS A 178 -1.02 53.33 -15.91
CA HIS A 178 -1.20 54.59 -16.66
C HIS A 178 0.03 55.53 -16.66
N GLY A 179 1.23 54.95 -16.56
CA GLY A 179 2.51 55.67 -16.59
C GLY A 179 3.30 55.61 -15.27
N PRO A 180 4.48 56.26 -15.21
CA PRO A 180 5.37 56.18 -14.05
C PRO A 180 4.79 56.76 -12.75
N ALA A 181 3.74 57.58 -12.83
CA ALA A 181 3.15 58.28 -11.69
C ALA A 181 2.21 57.43 -10.83
N THR A 182 1.71 56.29 -11.33
CA THR A 182 0.82 55.37 -10.58
C THR A 182 1.56 54.24 -9.86
N LEU A 183 2.88 54.13 -10.08
CA LEU A 183 3.74 53.12 -9.45
C LEU A 183 4.17 53.43 -8.00
N PRO A 184 4.49 54.68 -7.61
CA PRO A 184 5.02 54.99 -6.29
C PRO A 184 4.12 54.54 -5.13
N PRO A 185 2.78 54.74 -5.14
CA PRO A 185 1.91 54.30 -4.04
C PRO A 185 1.98 52.80 -3.77
N MET A 186 2.01 51.97 -4.81
CA MET A 186 2.10 50.51 -4.65
C MET A 186 3.49 50.09 -4.15
N GLN A 187 4.55 50.73 -4.66
CA GLN A 187 5.90 50.48 -4.18
C GLN A 187 6.05 50.84 -2.69
N ASP A 188 5.50 51.99 -2.27
CA ASP A 188 5.56 52.45 -0.89
C ASP A 188 4.84 51.48 0.08
N ILE A 189 3.70 50.90 -0.33
CA ILE A 189 2.99 49.89 0.47
C ILE A 189 3.89 48.66 0.71
N ALA A 190 4.53 48.15 -0.34
CA ALA A 190 5.37 46.96 -0.24
C ALA A 190 6.65 47.23 0.58
N ASP A 191 7.32 48.36 0.33
CA ASP A 191 8.58 48.71 0.99
C ASP A 191 8.38 48.96 2.49
N GLN A 192 7.26 49.60 2.90
CA GLN A 192 6.98 49.86 4.31
C GLN A 192 6.58 48.61 5.09
N THR A 193 5.87 47.67 4.48
CA THR A 193 5.40 46.44 5.13
C THR A 193 6.37 45.26 5.01
N GLY A 194 7.52 45.46 4.36
CA GLY A 194 8.56 44.43 4.21
C GLY A 194 8.30 43.41 3.09
N GLY A 195 7.31 43.62 2.23
CA GLY A 195 7.02 42.75 1.10
C GLY A 195 7.79 43.13 -0.17
N LYS A 196 7.25 42.76 -1.35
CA LYS A 196 7.90 43.01 -2.65
C LYS A 196 6.99 43.73 -3.64
N PHE A 197 7.55 44.75 -4.28
CA PHE A 197 6.95 45.42 -5.42
C PHE A 197 7.32 44.73 -6.74
N TYR A 198 6.33 44.47 -7.59
CA TYR A 198 6.48 43.91 -8.92
C TYR A 198 5.84 44.83 -9.96
N ASN A 199 6.65 45.45 -10.81
CA ASN A 199 6.17 46.14 -12.01
C ASN A 199 6.20 45.17 -13.19
N VAL A 200 5.03 44.75 -13.68
CA VAL A 200 4.90 43.68 -14.67
C VAL A 200 4.39 44.23 -16.00
N SER A 201 5.24 44.12 -17.02
CA SER A 201 4.89 44.47 -18.41
C SER A 201 4.42 43.28 -19.24
N ASP A 202 4.83 42.05 -18.88
CA ASP A 202 4.42 40.81 -19.54
C ASP A 202 3.46 40.01 -18.64
N PRO A 203 2.17 39.89 -18.99
CA PRO A 203 1.19 39.12 -18.22
C PRO A 203 1.57 37.65 -18.00
N GLN A 204 2.40 37.06 -18.87
CA GLN A 204 2.87 35.67 -18.71
C GLN A 204 3.74 35.46 -17.47
N ALA A 205 4.31 36.53 -16.91
CA ALA A 205 5.08 36.47 -15.67
C ALA A 205 4.21 36.39 -14.41
N LEU A 206 2.93 36.80 -14.49
CA LEU A 206 2.04 36.95 -13.33
C LEU A 206 1.81 35.63 -12.57
N PRO A 207 1.51 34.48 -13.22
CA PRO A 207 1.39 33.19 -12.54
C PRO A 207 2.60 32.87 -11.65
N ARG A 208 3.81 33.04 -12.18
CA ARG A 208 5.05 32.73 -11.46
C ARG A 208 5.29 33.65 -10.26
N ILE A 209 4.89 34.93 -10.36
CA ILE A 209 4.98 35.89 -9.26
C ILE A 209 4.04 35.45 -8.12
N PHE A 210 2.79 35.13 -8.44
CA PHE A 210 1.82 34.70 -7.44
C PHE A 210 2.17 33.36 -6.79
N GLN A 211 2.69 32.39 -7.57
CA GLN A 211 3.24 31.16 -6.99
C GLN A 211 4.37 31.47 -6.00
N ARG A 212 5.31 32.36 -6.37
CA ARG A 212 6.44 32.70 -5.50
C ARG A 212 5.98 33.36 -4.20
N GLU A 213 5.02 34.28 -4.27
CA GLU A 213 4.51 34.97 -3.09
C GLU A 213 3.62 34.06 -2.23
N ALA A 214 2.81 33.18 -2.82
CA ALA A 214 2.06 32.16 -2.09
C ALA A 214 3.00 31.16 -1.38
N ARG A 215 4.16 30.84 -1.95
CA ARG A 215 5.18 29.98 -1.31
C ARG A 215 5.79 30.59 -0.04
N ARG A 216 5.74 31.93 0.14
CA ARG A 216 6.20 32.54 1.41
C ARG A 216 5.28 32.17 2.56
N VAL A 217 3.99 32.05 2.27
CA VAL A 217 2.95 31.72 3.25
C VAL A 217 2.85 30.23 3.48
N ALA A 218 2.92 29.45 2.40
CA ALA A 218 2.92 28.00 2.47
C ALA A 218 4.01 27.56 3.44
N LYS A 219 3.59 26.93 4.53
CA LYS A 219 4.37 26.89 5.75
C LYS A 219 5.75 26.25 5.56
N PRO A 220 6.77 26.73 6.29
CA PRO A 220 8.01 25.99 6.51
C PRO A 220 7.69 24.75 7.35
N LEU A 221 7.18 23.71 6.68
CA LEU A 221 7.31 22.34 7.15
C LEU A 221 8.78 21.95 7.23
N ILE A 222 9.68 22.79 6.75
CA ILE A 222 11.12 22.68 6.92
C ILE A 222 11.52 23.34 8.25
N ILE A 223 11.99 22.54 9.19
CA ILE A 223 12.60 23.03 10.43
C ILE A 223 14.11 23.08 10.18
N GLU A 224 14.69 24.26 10.30
CA GLU A 224 16.14 24.47 10.18
C GLU A 224 16.73 25.14 11.41
N ARG A 225 17.92 24.69 11.79
CA ARG A 225 18.70 25.24 12.88
C ARG A 225 20.19 25.18 12.53
N PRO A 226 20.83 26.32 12.22
CA PRO A 226 22.26 26.36 11.89
C PRO A 226 23.17 25.79 12.99
N SER A 227 22.78 25.93 14.27
CA SER A 227 23.51 25.36 15.40
C SER A 227 23.38 23.84 15.57
N GLY A 228 22.53 23.19 14.76
CA GLY A 228 22.31 21.74 14.79
C GLY A 228 21.26 21.28 15.81
N MET A 229 20.65 20.14 15.54
CA MET A 229 19.69 19.43 16.37
C MET A 229 20.20 18.01 16.59
N GLY A 230 20.18 17.55 17.84
CA GLY A 230 20.61 16.19 18.17
C GLY A 230 19.67 15.16 17.55
N VAL A 231 20.21 13.96 17.31
CA VAL A 231 19.46 12.83 16.77
C VAL A 231 19.27 11.82 17.89
N LEU A 232 18.01 11.53 18.21
CA LEU A 232 17.63 10.62 19.27
C LEU A 232 17.08 9.33 18.67
N ALA A 233 17.35 8.22 19.35
CA ALA A 233 17.00 6.89 18.88
C ALA A 233 15.96 6.24 19.80
N ARG A 234 14.98 5.54 19.22
CA ARG A 234 14.10 4.68 20.02
C ARG A 234 14.87 3.43 20.51
N PRO A 235 14.48 2.80 21.63
CA PRO A 235 15.17 1.61 22.15
C PRO A 235 15.34 0.46 21.15
N ILE A 236 14.39 0.31 20.20
CA ILE A 236 14.45 -0.72 19.14
C ILE A 236 15.41 -0.38 18.00
N ALA A 237 15.83 0.88 17.88
CA ALA A 237 16.55 1.39 16.72
C ALA A 237 17.90 0.68 16.48
N PRO A 238 18.76 0.40 17.49
CA PRO A 238 20.06 -0.23 17.24
C PRO A 238 19.98 -1.65 16.65
N ALA A 239 18.86 -2.34 16.85
CA ALA A 239 18.62 -3.69 16.34
C ALA A 239 17.97 -3.71 14.95
N HIS A 240 17.44 -2.59 14.49
CA HIS A 240 16.74 -2.52 13.21
C HIS A 240 17.72 -2.66 12.04
N PRO A 241 17.41 -3.43 10.97
CA PRO A 241 18.32 -3.65 9.85
C PRO A 241 18.85 -2.36 9.20
N THR A 242 18.04 -1.29 9.21
CA THR A 242 18.44 0.03 8.65
C THR A 242 19.51 0.75 9.48
N LEU A 243 19.74 0.35 10.73
CA LEU A 243 20.64 1.02 11.67
C LEU A 243 21.69 0.08 12.27
N GLN A 244 21.68 -1.19 11.86
CA GLN A 244 22.53 -2.21 12.46
C GLN A 244 24.02 -1.86 12.31
N GLY A 245 24.70 -1.78 13.46
CA GLY A 245 26.12 -1.47 13.58
C GLY A 245 26.49 -0.01 13.25
N LEU A 246 25.51 0.89 13.16
CA LEU A 246 25.75 2.34 13.26
C LEU A 246 25.79 2.75 14.75
N PRO A 247 26.68 3.66 15.14
CA PRO A 247 26.73 4.17 16.51
C PRO A 247 25.59 5.18 16.72
N VAL A 248 24.35 4.69 16.87
CA VAL A 248 23.13 5.51 16.84
C VAL A 248 23.13 6.62 17.90
N ASN A 249 23.72 6.37 19.07
CA ASN A 249 23.86 7.34 20.17
C ASN A 249 24.95 8.40 19.94
N GLN A 250 25.70 8.29 18.83
CA GLN A 250 26.79 9.20 18.45
C GLN A 250 26.57 9.79 17.05
N LEU A 251 25.35 9.67 16.50
CA LEU A 251 25.03 10.28 15.22
C LEU A 251 25.22 11.80 15.31
N PRO A 252 25.92 12.42 14.33
CA PRO A 252 26.10 13.86 14.33
C PRO A 252 24.75 14.60 14.28
N PRO A 253 24.70 15.84 14.79
CA PRO A 253 23.50 16.65 14.71
C PRO A 253 23.17 16.99 13.25
N ILE A 254 21.87 17.09 12.97
CA ILE A 254 21.34 17.56 11.70
C ILE A 254 20.97 19.04 11.79
N ARG A 255 21.01 19.75 10.68
CA ARG A 255 20.64 21.17 10.58
C ARG A 255 19.22 21.40 10.09
N GLY A 256 18.55 20.38 9.57
CA GLY A 256 17.14 20.50 9.24
C GLY A 256 16.44 19.19 8.88
N TYR A 257 15.13 19.26 8.77
CA TYR A 257 14.25 18.18 8.35
C TYR A 257 12.88 18.72 7.94
N VAL A 258 12.11 17.90 7.23
CA VAL A 258 10.69 18.18 6.98
C VAL A 258 9.85 17.62 8.13
N ALA A 259 9.18 18.49 8.88
CA ALA A 259 8.28 18.15 9.95
C ALA A 259 7.08 17.34 9.44
N THR A 260 6.84 16.20 10.07
CA THR A 260 5.80 15.23 9.73
C THR A 260 5.29 14.58 11.01
N THR A 261 3.98 14.34 11.14
CA THR A 261 3.44 13.62 12.30
C THR A 261 3.59 12.11 12.12
N ILE A 262 4.07 11.39 13.13
CA ILE A 262 4.13 9.92 13.11
C ILE A 262 2.72 9.32 13.09
N LYS A 263 2.45 8.34 12.20
CA LYS A 263 1.14 7.70 12.16
C LYS A 263 0.90 6.85 13.40
N LYS A 264 -0.31 6.96 13.97
CA LYS A 264 -0.77 6.16 15.11
C LYS A 264 -1.18 4.76 14.66
N ASN A 265 -0.20 3.94 14.27
CA ASN A 265 -0.39 2.55 13.90
C ASN A 265 0.71 1.68 14.52
N PRO A 266 0.40 0.56 15.17
CA PRO A 266 1.39 -0.29 15.84
C PRO A 266 2.42 -0.93 14.89
N LEU A 267 2.14 -0.98 13.58
CA LEU A 267 3.09 -1.47 12.56
C LEU A 267 4.16 -0.42 12.21
N VAL A 268 3.98 0.82 12.63
CA VAL A 268 4.91 1.92 12.38
C VAL A 268 6.05 1.88 13.39
N GLU A 269 7.26 1.74 12.87
CA GLU A 269 8.49 1.78 13.65
C GLU A 269 9.16 3.12 13.44
N GLN A 270 9.02 4.01 14.42
CA GLN A 270 9.86 5.18 14.51
C GLN A 270 11.23 4.78 15.05
N LEU A 271 12.29 5.05 14.29
CA LEU A 271 13.65 4.66 14.62
C LEU A 271 14.45 5.84 15.15
N LEU A 272 14.44 6.96 14.42
CA LEU A 272 15.15 8.19 14.78
C LEU A 272 14.17 9.37 14.82
N TYR A 273 14.41 10.32 15.72
CA TYR A 273 13.70 11.59 15.79
C TYR A 273 14.65 12.72 16.24
N ALA A 274 14.32 13.96 15.90
CA ALA A 274 15.13 15.12 16.25
C ALA A 274 14.92 15.48 17.72
N SER A 275 15.96 15.99 18.37
CA SER A 275 15.87 16.44 19.76
C SER A 275 15.01 17.69 19.94
N LEU A 276 14.73 18.41 18.83
CA LEU A 276 14.03 19.70 18.86
C LEU A 276 13.05 19.85 17.67
N PRO A 277 11.87 20.45 17.91
CA PRO A 277 11.28 20.74 19.24
C PRO A 277 11.05 19.45 20.05
N ASP A 278 11.11 19.54 21.38
CA ASP A 278 10.88 18.38 22.24
C ASP A 278 9.39 18.09 22.36
N ASP A 279 8.89 17.27 21.43
CA ASP A 279 7.52 16.77 21.39
C ASP A 279 7.47 15.25 21.57
N GLY A 280 8.52 14.67 22.17
CA GLY A 280 8.65 13.23 22.36
C GLY A 280 8.71 12.42 21.05
N GLY A 281 8.99 13.07 19.91
CA GLY A 281 9.07 12.42 18.61
C GLY A 281 7.79 12.53 17.77
N GLU A 282 6.74 13.22 18.21
CA GLU A 282 5.45 13.20 17.50
C GLU A 282 5.54 13.82 16.09
N ASN A 283 6.15 15.00 15.97
CA ASN A 283 6.29 15.76 14.71
C ASN A 283 7.75 15.89 14.25
N THR A 284 8.67 15.29 15.01
CA THR A 284 10.11 15.37 14.82
C THR A 284 10.73 14.08 14.30
N THR A 285 9.90 13.19 13.72
CA THR A 285 10.37 11.93 13.11
C THR A 285 11.47 12.21 12.10
N LEU A 286 12.61 11.52 12.22
CA LEU A 286 13.72 11.56 11.27
C LEU A 286 13.78 10.31 10.40
N LEU A 287 13.65 9.14 11.01
CA LEU A 287 13.65 7.86 10.31
C LEU A 287 12.51 7.00 10.84
N ALA A 288 11.61 6.58 9.96
CA ALA A 288 10.56 5.63 10.30
C ALA A 288 10.33 4.62 9.17
N SER A 289 9.89 3.42 9.52
CA SER A 289 9.57 2.36 8.57
C SER A 289 8.31 1.62 8.96
N TRP A 290 7.57 1.10 7.98
CA TRP A 290 6.45 0.20 8.21
C TRP A 290 6.17 -0.70 7.00
N GLN A 291 5.31 -1.70 7.19
CA GLN A 291 4.77 -2.51 6.11
C GLN A 291 3.51 -1.83 5.55
N PHE A 292 3.49 -1.58 4.25
CA PHE A 292 2.32 -1.07 3.53
C PHE A 292 1.97 -1.99 2.35
N GLY A 293 0.85 -2.69 2.45
CA GLY A 293 0.49 -3.76 1.51
C GLY A 293 1.52 -4.88 1.53
N LEU A 294 1.99 -5.29 0.34
CA LEU A 294 3.01 -6.33 0.16
C LEU A 294 4.45 -5.79 0.26
N GLY A 295 4.64 -4.48 0.42
CA GLY A 295 5.96 -3.84 0.45
C GLY A 295 6.24 -3.09 1.74
N ARG A 296 7.49 -2.64 1.87
CA ARG A 296 7.95 -1.78 2.96
C ARG A 296 8.01 -0.32 2.50
N ALA A 297 7.62 0.59 3.37
CA ALA A 297 7.76 2.03 3.16
C ALA A 297 8.64 2.62 4.26
N THR A 298 9.65 3.39 3.88
CA THR A 298 10.62 4.01 4.79
C THR A 298 10.76 5.49 4.46
N VAL A 299 10.79 6.32 5.49
CA VAL A 299 11.00 7.77 5.36
C VAL A 299 12.28 8.16 6.07
N LEU A 300 13.07 9.00 5.41
CA LEU A 300 14.10 9.82 6.04
C LEU A 300 13.66 11.27 5.84
N THR A 301 13.23 11.98 6.89
CA THR A 301 12.67 13.33 6.74
C THR A 301 13.74 14.42 6.66
N THR A 302 15.00 14.09 6.99
CA THR A 302 16.17 14.87 6.62
C THR A 302 16.68 14.49 5.23
N ASP A 303 17.65 15.22 4.71
CA ASP A 303 18.17 15.02 3.35
C ASP A 303 19.22 13.89 3.29
N ALA A 304 19.79 13.67 2.10
CA ALA A 304 20.86 12.68 1.89
C ALA A 304 22.27 13.28 2.05
N GLY A 305 22.41 14.33 2.87
CA GLY A 305 23.72 14.91 3.22
C GLY A 305 24.11 16.22 2.52
N GLY A 306 23.24 16.85 1.73
CA GLY A 306 23.64 18.05 0.98
C GLY A 306 23.58 19.35 1.78
N ARG A 307 22.51 19.54 2.54
CA ARG A 307 22.07 20.77 3.20
C ARG A 307 21.79 20.56 4.68
N TRP A 308 21.17 19.45 5.06
CA TRP A 308 20.67 19.22 6.42
C TRP A 308 21.47 18.19 7.20
N SER A 309 22.01 17.17 6.56
CA SER A 309 22.81 16.12 7.18
C SER A 309 24.24 16.09 6.61
N ASP A 310 24.78 17.26 6.26
CA ASP A 310 26.14 17.42 5.70
C ASP A 310 27.22 16.78 6.57
N THR A 311 27.07 16.89 7.89
CA THR A 311 27.95 16.25 8.88
C THR A 311 27.97 14.72 8.81
N TRP A 312 26.96 14.08 8.23
CA TRP A 312 26.88 12.62 8.09
C TRP A 312 27.71 12.11 6.91
N LEU A 313 27.87 12.93 5.85
CA LEU A 313 28.72 12.60 4.70
C LEU A 313 30.19 12.53 5.11
N ASP A 314 30.65 13.52 5.88
CA ASP A 314 32.06 13.66 6.27
C ASP A 314 32.57 12.48 7.13
N GLN A 315 31.67 11.74 7.77
CA GLN A 315 31.98 10.62 8.67
C GLN A 315 31.69 9.24 8.04
N GLY A 316 31.27 9.18 6.77
CA GLY A 316 30.95 7.92 6.08
C GLY A 316 29.70 7.21 6.62
N HIS A 317 28.88 7.89 7.42
CA HIS A 317 27.63 7.33 7.96
C HIS A 317 26.52 7.28 6.92
N THR A 318 26.47 8.24 5.99
CA THR A 318 25.43 8.36 4.97
C THR A 318 25.38 7.15 4.03
N ASP A 319 26.52 6.70 3.50
CA ASP A 319 26.57 5.61 2.52
C ASP A 319 26.03 4.30 3.12
N ARG A 320 26.46 4.00 4.35
CA ARG A 320 26.02 2.81 5.07
C ARG A 320 24.53 2.88 5.39
N LEU A 321 24.07 4.00 5.97
CA LEU A 321 22.67 4.20 6.31
C LEU A 321 21.79 4.08 5.07
N MET A 322 22.16 4.75 3.98
CA MET A 322 21.37 4.75 2.75
C MET A 322 21.35 3.35 2.10
N ALA A 323 22.48 2.65 2.05
CA ALA A 323 22.52 1.27 1.56
C ALA A 323 21.63 0.34 2.40
N GLN A 324 21.61 0.51 3.72
CA GLN A 324 20.76 -0.27 4.62
C GLN A 324 19.27 0.09 4.48
N ILE A 325 18.91 1.37 4.32
CA ILE A 325 17.54 1.82 4.02
C ILE A 325 17.04 1.21 2.72
N ILE A 326 17.84 1.30 1.64
CA ILE A 326 17.46 0.75 0.34
C ILE A 326 17.33 -0.77 0.41
N ARG A 327 18.28 -1.47 1.03
CA ARG A 327 18.23 -2.93 1.19
C ARG A 327 17.02 -3.37 2.01
N HIS A 328 16.67 -2.63 3.07
CA HIS A 328 15.49 -2.90 3.87
C HIS A 328 14.19 -2.70 3.08
N ALA A 329 14.14 -1.71 2.19
CA ALA A 329 12.98 -1.44 1.34
C ALA A 329 12.86 -2.40 0.13
N MET A 330 13.92 -3.10 -0.23
CA MET A 330 13.90 -4.15 -1.25
C MET A 330 13.09 -5.37 -0.76
N ARG A 331 12.72 -6.25 -1.70
CA ARG A 331 12.22 -7.57 -1.33
C ARG A 331 13.34 -8.29 -0.57
N PRO A 332 13.05 -8.95 0.56
CA PRO A 332 13.99 -9.83 1.23
C PRO A 332 14.66 -10.76 0.22
N VAL A 333 15.98 -10.88 0.31
CA VAL A 333 16.78 -11.69 -0.63
C VAL A 333 16.79 -13.15 -0.19
N ASP A 334 16.71 -13.41 1.11
CA ASP A 334 16.72 -14.75 1.68
C ASP A 334 15.30 -15.23 1.95
N GLU A 335 14.59 -15.59 0.87
CA GLU A 335 13.45 -16.53 0.96
C GLU A 335 13.92 -17.95 1.32
N SER A 336 15.24 -18.14 1.38
CA SER A 336 15.88 -19.42 1.64
C SER A 336 15.84 -19.86 3.10
N ALA A 337 15.41 -19.02 4.03
CA ALA A 337 15.33 -19.39 5.44
C ALA A 337 13.92 -19.82 5.83
N ASN A 338 13.81 -21.06 6.29
CA ASN A 338 12.60 -21.63 6.87
C ASN A 338 12.60 -21.38 8.38
N PHE A 339 11.91 -20.30 8.78
CA PHE A 339 11.64 -20.02 10.18
C PHE A 339 10.32 -20.65 10.63
N THR A 340 10.33 -21.35 11.76
CA THR A 340 9.12 -21.79 12.45
C THR A 340 9.03 -21.12 13.80
N VAL A 341 7.91 -20.47 14.07
CA VAL A 341 7.65 -19.78 15.33
C VAL A 341 6.60 -20.55 16.12
N ALA A 342 6.91 -20.89 17.36
CA ALA A 342 5.99 -21.50 18.29
C ALA A 342 5.96 -20.70 19.60
N SER A 343 4.79 -20.60 20.21
CA SER A 343 4.63 -20.01 21.54
C SER A 343 3.92 -20.97 22.47
N ARG A 344 4.36 -21.01 23.73
CA ARG A 344 3.76 -21.83 24.79
C ARG A 344 3.59 -21.00 26.05
N LEU A 345 2.44 -21.13 26.69
CA LEU A 345 2.21 -20.62 28.04
C LEU A 345 2.61 -21.69 29.06
N SER A 346 3.51 -21.37 29.98
CA SER A 346 3.88 -22.21 31.14
C SER A 346 4.10 -21.31 32.34
N ASP A 347 3.47 -21.61 33.47
CA ASP A 347 3.70 -20.94 34.76
C ASP A 347 3.55 -19.39 34.69
N GLY A 348 2.52 -18.90 33.97
CA GLY A 348 2.27 -17.47 33.79
C GLY A 348 3.28 -16.75 32.89
N ARG A 349 4.20 -17.49 32.26
CA ARG A 349 5.16 -16.95 31.29
C ARG A 349 4.89 -17.51 29.92
N VAL A 350 5.01 -16.65 28.92
CA VAL A 350 4.98 -17.04 27.52
C VAL A 350 6.42 -17.30 27.08
N GLN A 351 6.69 -18.50 26.62
CA GLN A 351 7.93 -18.88 25.96
C GLN A 351 7.72 -18.82 24.45
N VAL A 352 8.58 -18.07 23.76
CA VAL A 352 8.62 -17.94 22.30
C VAL A 352 9.83 -18.72 21.81
N ILE A 353 9.60 -19.65 20.89
CA ILE A 353 10.59 -20.55 20.32
C ILE A 353 10.63 -20.29 18.82
N VAL A 354 11.82 -20.05 18.28
CA VAL A 354 12.07 -19.91 16.84
C VAL A 354 13.07 -20.98 16.42
N ASN A 355 12.69 -21.83 15.48
CA ASN A 355 13.67 -22.67 14.77
C ASN A 355 13.96 -22.02 13.42
N ALA A 356 15.24 -21.96 13.06
CA ALA A 356 15.78 -21.33 11.88
C ALA A 356 16.60 -22.36 11.09
N LEU A 357 16.10 -22.70 9.90
CA LEU A 357 16.75 -23.57 8.94
C LEU A 357 16.97 -22.80 7.65
N ASP A 358 17.98 -23.18 6.86
CA ASP A 358 18.14 -22.70 5.49
C ASP A 358 17.39 -23.59 4.48
N GLU A 359 17.62 -23.34 3.18
CA GLU A 359 16.97 -24.03 2.07
C GLU A 359 17.35 -25.51 1.96
N ASN A 360 18.49 -25.88 2.55
CA ASN A 360 19.04 -27.22 2.57
C ASN A 360 18.75 -27.94 3.90
N ASP A 361 17.87 -27.39 4.74
CA ASP A 361 17.58 -27.83 6.12
C ASP A 361 18.81 -27.78 7.07
N ASP A 362 19.81 -26.95 6.77
CA ASP A 362 20.94 -26.70 7.67
C ASP A 362 20.60 -25.65 8.73
N PHE A 363 21.17 -25.80 9.94
CA PHE A 363 20.88 -24.94 11.07
C PHE A 363 21.48 -23.53 10.93
N LEU A 364 20.63 -22.50 10.95
CA LEU A 364 21.06 -21.10 10.98
C LEU A 364 21.42 -20.66 12.41
N ASN A 365 22.72 -20.59 12.68
CA ASN A 365 23.29 -20.27 14.00
C ASN A 365 23.78 -18.82 14.09
N GLY A 366 23.85 -18.27 15.31
CA GLY A 366 24.41 -16.94 15.55
C GLY A 366 23.58 -15.77 15.04
N LEU A 367 22.28 -15.97 14.77
CA LEU A 367 21.39 -14.91 14.35
C LEU A 367 21.16 -13.92 15.51
N PRO A 368 21.33 -12.60 15.30
CA PRO A 368 21.12 -11.58 16.32
C PRO A 368 19.62 -11.30 16.51
N MET A 369 18.86 -12.31 16.93
CA MET A 369 17.41 -12.23 17.04
C MET A 369 16.98 -11.20 18.09
N VAL A 370 16.12 -10.26 17.68
CA VAL A 370 15.50 -9.29 18.58
C VAL A 370 13.99 -9.42 18.49
N ALA A 371 13.32 -9.53 19.63
CA ALA A 371 11.87 -9.69 19.67
C ALA A 371 11.21 -8.71 20.64
N ARG A 372 9.93 -8.42 20.39
CA ARG A 372 9.10 -7.55 21.22
C ARG A 372 7.67 -8.06 21.23
N THR A 373 7.03 -8.04 22.40
CA THR A 373 5.61 -8.34 22.60
C THR A 373 4.80 -7.05 22.70
N VAL A 374 3.51 -7.12 22.37
CA VAL A 374 2.48 -6.13 22.63
C VAL A 374 1.36 -6.86 23.36
N GLY A 375 1.05 -6.39 24.57
CA GLY A 375 0.02 -6.96 25.43
C GLY A 375 -1.39 -6.40 25.16
N PRO A 376 -2.41 -6.89 25.89
CA PRO A 376 -3.78 -6.41 25.81
C PRO A 376 -3.94 -4.91 26.13
N ASP A 377 -3.04 -4.38 26.96
CA ASP A 377 -2.93 -2.96 27.33
C ASP A 377 -2.30 -2.07 26.24
N GLN A 378 -1.96 -2.65 25.08
CA GLN A 378 -1.26 -2.02 23.96
C GLN A 378 0.15 -1.51 24.30
N GLN A 379 0.72 -1.92 25.44
CA GLN A 379 2.09 -1.60 25.78
C GLN A 379 3.02 -2.68 25.25
N GLY A 380 4.19 -2.24 24.79
CA GLY A 380 5.19 -3.13 24.23
C GLY A 380 6.32 -3.41 25.20
N ALA A 381 6.71 -4.68 25.33
CA ALA A 381 7.85 -5.11 26.14
C ALA A 381 8.86 -5.90 25.30
N PRO A 382 10.17 -5.69 25.47
CA PRO A 382 11.19 -6.46 24.76
C PRO A 382 11.20 -7.93 25.22
N ILE A 383 11.50 -8.84 24.30
CA ILE A 383 11.74 -10.26 24.57
C ILE A 383 13.21 -10.54 24.26
N GLU A 384 13.96 -10.97 25.28
CA GLU A 384 15.35 -11.38 25.10
C GLU A 384 15.41 -12.78 24.46
N MET A 385 15.86 -12.86 23.21
CA MET A 385 16.02 -14.12 22.49
C MET A 385 17.46 -14.62 22.64
N ARG A 386 17.62 -15.90 22.98
CA ARG A 386 18.92 -16.56 23.09
C ARG A 386 18.93 -17.87 22.33
N GLN A 387 20.05 -18.17 21.67
CA GLN A 387 20.22 -19.46 21.03
C GLN A 387 20.43 -20.56 22.09
N THR A 388 19.53 -21.54 22.15
CA THR A 388 19.58 -22.65 23.13
C THR A 388 20.05 -23.97 22.52
N ALA A 389 19.89 -24.15 21.20
CA ALA A 389 20.42 -25.28 20.45
C ALA A 389 20.76 -24.85 19.00
N PRO A 390 21.44 -25.68 18.18
CA PRO A 390 21.65 -25.38 16.78
C PRO A 390 20.34 -25.02 16.06
N GLY A 391 20.30 -23.85 15.43
CA GLY A 391 19.12 -23.30 14.76
C GLY A 391 17.94 -22.98 15.68
N ARG A 392 18.05 -23.09 17.01
CA ARG A 392 16.92 -22.90 17.94
C ARG A 392 17.16 -21.74 18.90
N TYR A 393 16.24 -20.79 18.87
CA TYR A 393 16.27 -19.57 19.67
C TYR A 393 15.03 -19.53 20.57
N GLU A 394 15.24 -19.18 21.83
CA GLU A 394 14.18 -19.08 22.82
C GLU A 394 14.23 -17.74 23.56
N GLY A 395 13.06 -17.17 23.80
CA GLY A 395 12.87 -16.02 24.66
C GLY A 395 11.61 -16.19 25.51
N SER A 396 11.51 -15.45 26.60
CA SER A 396 10.31 -15.50 27.44
C SER A 396 9.97 -14.15 28.06
N PHE A 397 8.67 -13.94 28.30
CA PHE A 397 8.13 -12.76 28.98
C PHE A 397 6.98 -13.15 29.93
N ALA A 398 6.68 -12.30 30.91
CA ALA A 398 5.56 -12.51 31.82
C ALA A 398 4.24 -12.09 31.15
N ALA A 399 3.20 -12.92 31.28
CA ALA A 399 1.86 -12.61 30.80
C ALA A 399 0.93 -12.38 31.99
N ASP A 400 0.99 -11.15 32.52
CA ASP A 400 0.31 -10.78 33.75
C ASP A 400 -1.20 -10.55 33.58
N GLU A 401 -1.65 -10.27 32.35
CA GLU A 401 -3.04 -10.01 32.02
C GLU A 401 -3.62 -11.09 31.10
N ALA A 402 -4.91 -11.34 31.24
CA ALA A 402 -5.63 -12.18 30.30
C ALA A 402 -5.90 -11.42 29.00
N GLY A 403 -5.64 -12.05 27.86
CA GLY A 403 -5.89 -11.47 26.55
C GLY A 403 -4.93 -11.95 25.46
N SER A 404 -4.95 -11.26 24.33
CA SER A 404 -4.09 -11.60 23.19
C SER A 404 -2.75 -10.88 23.31
N TYR A 405 -1.67 -11.64 23.28
CA TYR A 405 -0.32 -11.12 23.15
C TYR A 405 0.16 -11.36 21.73
N LEU A 406 0.60 -10.30 21.06
CA LEU A 406 1.21 -10.35 19.73
C LEU A 406 2.70 -10.06 19.87
N PHE A 407 3.55 -10.83 19.22
CA PHE A 407 4.98 -10.59 19.24
C PHE A 407 5.57 -10.59 17.83
N SER A 408 6.55 -9.71 17.66
CA SER A 408 7.31 -9.53 16.43
C SER A 408 8.76 -9.89 16.72
N ILE A 409 9.36 -10.71 15.86
CA ILE A 409 10.75 -11.15 15.95
C ILE A 409 11.47 -10.72 14.67
N MET A 410 12.63 -10.08 14.83
CA MET A 410 13.57 -9.76 13.77
C MET A 410 14.74 -10.75 13.85
N PRO A 411 14.85 -11.71 12.90
CA PRO A 411 15.93 -12.69 12.91
C PRO A 411 17.32 -12.07 12.70
N GLY A 412 17.40 -11.02 11.88
CA GLY A 412 18.64 -10.34 11.52
C GLY A 412 18.54 -9.70 10.13
N GLU A 413 19.64 -9.13 9.65
CA GLU A 413 19.72 -8.56 8.30
C GLU A 413 19.44 -9.64 7.23
N GLY A 414 18.69 -9.28 6.18
CA GLY A 414 18.38 -10.18 5.06
C GLY A 414 17.06 -10.96 5.21
N TYR A 415 16.60 -11.19 6.44
CA TYR A 415 15.41 -11.99 6.74
C TYR A 415 14.15 -11.15 6.96
N ASP A 416 13.00 -11.80 6.77
CA ASP A 416 11.71 -11.19 7.08
C ASP A 416 11.42 -11.13 8.58
N ARG A 417 10.60 -10.13 8.95
CA ARG A 417 10.00 -10.07 10.29
C ARG A 417 9.11 -11.29 10.46
N LEU A 418 9.37 -12.05 11.51
CA LEU A 418 8.47 -13.11 11.95
C LEU A 418 7.45 -12.52 12.92
N SER A 419 6.23 -13.00 12.86
CA SER A 419 5.18 -12.60 13.79
C SER A 419 4.50 -13.84 14.35
N GLY A 420 4.09 -13.75 15.61
CA GLY A 420 3.30 -14.77 16.27
C GLY A 420 2.41 -14.14 17.32
N GLY A 421 1.56 -14.96 17.91
CA GLY A 421 0.72 -14.52 19.00
C GLY A 421 0.23 -15.69 19.82
N ILE A 422 -0.16 -15.39 21.05
CA ILE A 422 -0.76 -16.34 21.96
C ILE A 422 -1.92 -15.67 22.70
N ALA A 423 -3.03 -16.39 22.81
CA ALA A 423 -4.13 -15.99 23.66
C ALA A 423 -3.88 -16.56 25.06
N VAL A 424 -3.73 -15.68 26.04
CA VAL A 424 -3.60 -16.02 27.45
C VAL A 424 -5.01 -15.98 28.04
N PRO A 425 -5.58 -17.14 28.42
CA PRO A 425 -6.91 -17.17 29.00
C PRO A 425 -6.90 -16.55 30.40
N VAL A 426 -8.08 -16.13 30.87
CA VAL A 426 -8.30 -15.79 32.28
C VAL A 426 -7.96 -17.02 33.12
N SER A 427 -7.24 -16.84 34.25
CA SER A 427 -6.80 -17.95 35.10
C SER A 427 -7.96 -18.90 35.42
N GLY A 428 -7.68 -20.22 35.36
CA GLY A 428 -8.63 -21.27 35.71
C GLY A 428 -9.14 -21.17 37.15
N GLU A 429 -8.44 -20.46 38.04
CA GLU A 429 -8.91 -20.17 39.41
C GLU A 429 -10.16 -19.28 39.46
N PHE A 430 -10.42 -18.50 38.41
CA PHE A 430 -11.66 -17.71 38.26
C PHE A 430 -12.76 -18.47 37.53
N SER A 431 -12.53 -19.74 37.16
CA SER A 431 -13.61 -20.59 36.65
C SER A 431 -14.51 -20.97 37.81
N ASP A 432 -15.73 -20.43 37.83
CA ASP A 432 -16.70 -20.70 38.88
C ASP A 432 -17.24 -22.13 38.72
N PHE A 433 -16.75 -23.06 39.55
CA PHE A 433 -17.22 -24.46 39.59
C PHE A 433 -18.49 -24.62 40.45
N GLN A 434 -19.25 -23.56 40.67
CA GLN A 434 -20.51 -23.64 41.40
C GLN A 434 -21.59 -24.34 40.58
N THR A 435 -22.38 -25.17 41.26
CA THR A 435 -23.58 -25.79 40.68
C THR A 435 -24.53 -24.69 40.21
N ASN A 436 -24.88 -24.68 38.93
CA ASN A 436 -25.81 -23.73 38.35
C ASN A 436 -27.25 -24.10 38.73
N TRP A 437 -27.64 -23.80 39.96
CA TRP A 437 -28.97 -24.08 40.52
C TRP A 437 -30.12 -23.54 39.65
N PRO A 438 -30.07 -22.30 39.13
CA PRO A 438 -31.14 -21.79 38.25
C PRO A 438 -31.32 -22.62 36.98
N LEU A 439 -30.24 -23.09 36.37
CA LEU A 439 -30.32 -23.97 35.19
C LEU A 439 -30.96 -25.32 35.55
N LEU A 440 -30.57 -25.92 36.67
CA LEU A 440 -31.15 -27.17 37.15
C LEU A 440 -32.65 -27.03 37.43
N GLU A 441 -33.06 -25.94 38.10
CA GLU A 441 -34.48 -25.63 38.33
C GLU A 441 -35.26 -25.46 37.01
N THR A 442 -34.66 -24.77 36.04
CA THR A 442 -35.26 -24.59 34.70
C THR A 442 -35.43 -25.93 33.97
N LEU A 443 -34.44 -26.81 34.05
CA LEU A 443 -34.48 -28.15 33.44
C LEU A 443 -35.50 -29.07 34.14
N VAL A 444 -35.68 -28.92 35.45
CA VAL A 444 -36.67 -29.64 36.25
C VAL A 444 -38.09 -29.18 35.91
N ALA A 445 -38.30 -27.87 35.76
CA ALA A 445 -39.58 -27.26 35.37
C ALA A 445 -39.98 -27.54 33.92
N PHE A 446 -39.03 -27.92 33.05
CA PHE A 446 -39.31 -28.23 31.66
C PHE A 446 -40.10 -29.55 31.55
N ARG A 447 -41.36 -29.45 31.10
CA ARG A 447 -42.20 -30.60 30.74
C ARG A 447 -41.92 -31.06 29.31
N PRO A 448 -41.26 -32.20 29.10
CA PRO A 448 -41.16 -32.79 27.76
C PRO A 448 -42.54 -33.24 27.25
N GLN A 449 -42.79 -33.12 25.94
CA GLN A 449 -43.98 -33.70 25.32
C GLN A 449 -44.01 -35.21 25.57
N ASP A 450 -45.13 -35.70 26.11
CA ASP A 450 -45.38 -37.10 26.48
C ASP A 450 -44.51 -37.66 27.63
N GLY A 451 -43.88 -36.81 28.44
CA GLY A 451 -43.12 -37.23 29.62
C GLY A 451 -43.58 -36.58 30.93
N VAL A 452 -43.10 -37.10 32.06
CA VAL A 452 -43.27 -36.50 33.40
C VAL A 452 -42.24 -35.40 33.66
N ASP A 453 -42.63 -34.44 34.50
CA ASP A 453 -41.81 -33.34 35.02
C ASP A 453 -40.51 -33.86 35.64
N GLY A 454 -39.48 -33.02 35.69
CA GLY A 454 -38.29 -33.35 36.46
C GLY A 454 -38.53 -33.31 37.95
N ALA A 455 -37.68 -34.02 38.68
CA ALA A 455 -37.54 -33.88 40.12
C ALA A 455 -36.11 -33.46 40.42
N LEU A 456 -35.94 -32.45 41.28
CA LEU A 456 -34.65 -32.08 41.84
C LEU A 456 -34.45 -32.92 43.10
N ILE A 457 -33.38 -33.72 43.13
CA ILE A 457 -32.96 -34.40 44.36
C ILE A 457 -32.03 -33.41 45.07
N GLY A 458 -32.45 -32.96 46.26
CA GLY A 458 -31.66 -32.00 47.06
C GLY A 458 -30.42 -32.65 47.68
N ASP A 459 -29.49 -31.80 48.13
CA ASP A 459 -28.21 -32.22 48.75
C ASP A 459 -28.35 -32.73 50.21
N ASP A 460 -29.53 -32.62 50.83
CA ASP A 460 -29.78 -33.10 52.20
C ASP A 460 -29.96 -34.62 52.24
N VAL A 461 -28.85 -35.34 52.03
CA VAL A 461 -28.77 -36.80 52.19
C VAL A 461 -28.53 -37.10 53.67
N THR A 462 -29.59 -37.45 54.39
CA THR A 462 -29.49 -38.00 55.75
C THR A 462 -29.39 -39.52 55.71
N PRO A 463 -28.80 -40.19 56.71
CA PRO A 463 -28.73 -41.65 56.78
C PRO A 463 -30.07 -42.39 56.60
N ASP A 464 -31.18 -41.72 56.94
CA ASP A 464 -32.53 -42.27 56.83
C ASP A 464 -33.12 -42.13 55.40
N SER A 465 -32.57 -41.27 54.54
CA SER A 465 -33.07 -41.02 53.17
C SER A 465 -32.43 -41.89 52.08
N TYR A 466 -31.44 -42.73 52.43
CA TYR A 466 -30.77 -43.61 51.46
C TYR A 466 -31.69 -44.67 50.85
N GLY A 467 -32.71 -45.13 51.58
CA GLY A 467 -33.72 -46.07 51.07
C GLY A 467 -34.51 -45.47 49.92
N ASP A 468 -35.02 -44.24 50.11
CA ASP A 468 -35.82 -43.52 49.12
C ASP A 468 -35.01 -43.13 47.88
N LEU A 469 -33.71 -42.84 48.04
CA LEU A 469 -32.80 -42.51 46.94
C LEU A 469 -32.47 -43.71 46.04
N LEU A 470 -32.38 -44.91 46.62
CA LEU A 470 -32.10 -46.15 45.88
C LEU A 470 -33.31 -46.67 45.11
N GLU A 471 -34.53 -46.34 45.55
CA GLU A 471 -35.77 -46.65 44.83
C GLU A 471 -36.09 -45.66 43.71
N HIS A 472 -35.42 -44.50 43.68
CA HIS A 472 -35.65 -43.47 42.68
C HIS A 472 -34.97 -43.82 41.33
N ASP A 473 -35.77 -44.11 40.29
CA ASP A 473 -35.24 -44.35 38.93
C ASP A 473 -34.74 -43.04 38.31
N THR A 474 -33.42 -42.85 38.30
CA THR A 474 -32.75 -41.66 37.74
C THR A 474 -32.88 -41.57 36.22
N PHE A 475 -33.32 -42.63 35.55
CA PHE A 475 -33.48 -42.66 34.09
C PHE A 475 -34.97 -42.58 33.70
N ARG A 476 -35.38 -41.48 33.05
CA ARG A 476 -36.76 -41.34 32.54
C ARG A 476 -37.01 -42.29 31.36
N ARG A 477 -37.66 -43.42 31.60
CA ARG A 477 -37.91 -44.46 30.57
C ARG A 477 -39.10 -44.18 29.64
N GLY A 478 -39.82 -43.06 29.82
CA GLY A 478 -41.03 -42.70 29.06
C GLY A 478 -40.84 -41.66 27.94
N LEU A 479 -39.62 -41.17 27.71
CA LEU A 479 -39.38 -40.15 26.68
C LEU A 479 -39.45 -40.75 25.27
N ARG A 480 -40.07 -40.04 24.32
CA ARG A 480 -40.07 -40.43 22.91
C ARG A 480 -38.62 -40.54 22.42
N ARG A 481 -38.31 -41.64 21.72
CA ARG A 481 -36.95 -41.91 21.21
C ARG A 481 -36.51 -40.74 20.34
N ALA A 482 -35.32 -40.20 20.60
CA ALA A 482 -34.78 -39.08 19.83
C ALA A 482 -34.65 -39.48 18.35
N GLU A 483 -35.52 -38.93 17.51
CA GLU A 483 -35.47 -39.08 16.06
C GLU A 483 -34.52 -38.01 15.51
N SER A 484 -33.42 -38.43 14.89
CA SER A 484 -32.51 -37.53 14.18
C SER A 484 -32.74 -37.65 12.69
N VAL A 485 -33.01 -36.53 12.02
CA VAL A 485 -33.08 -36.47 10.56
C VAL A 485 -31.63 -36.40 10.06
N ARG A 486 -31.21 -37.42 9.31
CA ARG A 486 -29.90 -37.42 8.64
C ARG A 486 -30.08 -37.03 7.18
N ASP A 487 -29.24 -36.10 6.74
CA ASP A 487 -29.22 -35.66 5.36
C ASP A 487 -28.84 -36.79 4.40
N LEU A 488 -29.69 -37.03 3.40
CA LEU A 488 -29.49 -38.09 2.41
C LEU A 488 -28.59 -37.65 1.23
N TRP A 489 -28.37 -36.35 1.05
CA TRP A 489 -27.65 -35.80 -0.10
C TRP A 489 -26.18 -36.26 -0.24
N PRO A 490 -25.40 -36.53 0.84
CA PRO A 490 -24.03 -37.05 0.67
C PRO A 490 -24.02 -38.42 -0.01
N TRP A 491 -25.01 -39.25 0.32
CA TRP A 491 -25.21 -40.57 -0.29
C TRP A 491 -25.72 -40.45 -1.73
N MET A 492 -26.58 -39.47 -2.01
CA MET A 492 -27.02 -39.19 -3.37
C MET A 492 -25.87 -38.70 -4.26
N LEU A 493 -24.99 -37.83 -3.76
CA LEU A 493 -23.80 -37.38 -4.49
C LEU A 493 -22.83 -38.52 -4.76
N LEU A 494 -22.62 -39.41 -3.77
CA LEU A 494 -21.82 -40.61 -3.98
C LEU A 494 -22.41 -41.49 -5.09
N ALA A 495 -23.73 -41.70 -5.07
CA ALA A 495 -24.43 -42.48 -6.10
C ALA A 495 -24.31 -41.83 -7.49
N ILE A 496 -24.45 -40.50 -7.58
CA ILE A 496 -24.24 -39.74 -8.82
C ILE A 496 -22.80 -39.87 -9.31
N GLY A 497 -21.82 -39.77 -8.42
CA GLY A 497 -20.41 -39.94 -8.75
C GLY A 497 -20.13 -41.33 -9.34
N ILE A 498 -20.65 -42.39 -8.71
CA ILE A 498 -20.51 -43.76 -9.22
C ILE A 498 -21.20 -43.90 -10.59
N ALA A 499 -22.40 -43.37 -10.75
CA ALA A 499 -23.13 -43.42 -12.03
C ALA A 499 -22.39 -42.69 -13.14
N PHE A 500 -21.77 -41.54 -12.84
CA PHE A 500 -20.94 -40.80 -13.78
C PHE A 500 -19.72 -41.61 -14.23
N PHE A 501 -18.99 -42.22 -13.30
CA PHE A 501 -17.87 -43.09 -13.67
C PHE A 501 -18.31 -44.30 -14.49
N ALA A 502 -19.47 -44.89 -14.18
CA ALA A 502 -20.03 -45.99 -14.95
C ALA A 502 -20.40 -45.55 -16.39
N ASP A 503 -21.03 -44.38 -16.57
CA ASP A 503 -21.33 -43.82 -17.89
C ASP A 503 -20.04 -43.55 -18.69
N VAL A 504 -19.03 -42.95 -18.06
CA VAL A 504 -17.72 -42.74 -18.69
C VAL A 504 -17.08 -44.06 -19.08
N LEU A 505 -17.15 -45.09 -18.23
CA LEU A 505 -16.58 -46.41 -18.49
C LEU A 505 -17.25 -47.09 -19.68
N VAL A 506 -18.59 -47.06 -19.76
CA VAL A 506 -19.35 -47.62 -20.89
C VAL A 506 -19.05 -46.86 -22.19
N ARG A 507 -18.89 -45.53 -22.13
CA ARG A 507 -18.58 -44.72 -23.33
C ARG A 507 -17.13 -44.84 -23.80
N ARG A 508 -16.18 -45.02 -22.89
CA ARG A 508 -14.74 -45.02 -23.21
C ARG A 508 -14.17 -46.41 -23.42
N VAL A 509 -14.70 -47.42 -22.74
CA VAL A 509 -14.26 -48.80 -22.87
C VAL A 509 -15.36 -49.54 -23.61
N ASN A 510 -15.06 -50.05 -24.80
CA ASN A 510 -16.00 -50.81 -25.63
C ASN A 510 -16.20 -52.21 -25.02
N ILE A 511 -16.76 -52.26 -23.81
CA ILE A 511 -17.08 -53.48 -23.08
C ILE A 511 -18.41 -53.97 -23.64
N ASP A 512 -18.36 -55.03 -24.44
CA ASP A 512 -19.55 -55.76 -24.85
C ASP A 512 -20.13 -56.47 -23.61
N LEU A 513 -20.99 -55.77 -22.88
CA LEU A 513 -21.69 -56.27 -21.68
C LEU A 513 -22.43 -57.58 -21.96
N PHE A 514 -22.86 -57.82 -23.21
CA PHE A 514 -23.47 -59.08 -23.63
C PHE A 514 -22.46 -60.23 -23.83
N ALA A 515 -21.18 -59.94 -24.08
CA ALA A 515 -20.11 -60.93 -24.10
C ALA A 515 -19.70 -61.33 -22.66
N ALA A 516 -19.59 -60.36 -21.75
CA ALA A 516 -19.32 -60.62 -20.33
C ALA A 516 -20.46 -61.44 -19.69
N ALA A 517 -21.71 -61.10 -19.97
CA ALA A 517 -22.88 -61.87 -19.52
C ALA A 517 -22.92 -63.29 -20.12
N ARG A 518 -22.47 -63.50 -21.36
CA ARG A 518 -22.34 -64.84 -21.97
C ARG A 518 -21.27 -65.68 -21.29
N VAL A 519 -20.11 -65.11 -20.98
CA VAL A 519 -19.02 -65.82 -20.26
C VAL A 519 -19.44 -66.23 -18.85
N VAL A 520 -20.17 -65.36 -18.13
CA VAL A 520 -20.73 -65.70 -16.82
C VAL A 520 -21.82 -66.78 -16.94
N ARG A 521 -22.69 -66.70 -17.96
CA ARG A 521 -23.74 -67.71 -18.21
C ARG A 521 -23.17 -69.07 -18.61
N ASP A 522 -22.11 -69.10 -19.42
CA ASP A 522 -21.47 -70.33 -19.87
C ASP A 522 -20.61 -70.96 -18.76
N ARG A 523 -20.03 -70.16 -17.86
CA ARG A 523 -19.43 -70.66 -16.60
C ARG A 523 -20.47 -71.23 -15.64
N LEU A 524 -21.64 -70.60 -15.51
CA LEU A 524 -22.73 -71.11 -14.66
C LEU A 524 -23.35 -72.41 -15.21
N ARG A 525 -23.37 -72.59 -16.54
CA ARG A 525 -23.94 -73.77 -17.20
C ARG A 525 -22.97 -74.93 -17.43
N ARG A 526 -21.73 -74.86 -16.94
CA ARG A 526 -20.68 -75.91 -17.03
C ARG A 526 -20.67 -76.63 -18.39
N ARG A 527 -20.70 -75.88 -19.51
CA ARG A 527 -20.41 -76.45 -20.82
C ARG A 527 -18.91 -76.38 -21.05
N ALA A 528 -18.29 -77.54 -21.27
CA ALA A 528 -16.88 -77.65 -21.61
C ALA A 528 -16.60 -76.90 -22.92
N PRO A 529 -15.55 -76.07 -23.00
CA PRO A 529 -15.17 -75.42 -24.24
C PRO A 529 -14.67 -76.47 -25.24
N GLU A 530 -15.26 -76.46 -26.43
CA GLU A 530 -14.86 -77.29 -27.57
C GLU A 530 -13.47 -76.85 -28.07
N PRO A 531 -12.54 -77.78 -28.36
CA PRO A 531 -11.18 -77.42 -28.75
C PRO A 531 -11.12 -76.95 -30.21
N GLU A 532 -10.99 -75.64 -30.43
CA GLU A 532 -10.56 -75.10 -31.72
C GLU A 532 -9.04 -75.32 -31.91
N ALA A 533 -8.68 -76.01 -32.99
CA ALA A 533 -7.33 -76.39 -33.35
C ALA A 533 -6.33 -75.21 -33.47
N PRO A 534 -5.07 -75.35 -33.00
CA PRO A 534 -4.09 -74.27 -32.93
C PRO A 534 -3.35 -73.99 -34.26
N ALA A 535 -3.95 -74.30 -35.42
CA ALA A 535 -3.27 -74.23 -36.72
C ALA A 535 -3.68 -73.03 -37.61
N SER A 536 -4.65 -72.20 -37.22
CA SER A 536 -5.21 -71.15 -38.10
C SER A 536 -4.89 -69.70 -37.70
N ARG A 537 -4.30 -69.44 -36.52
CA ARG A 537 -3.95 -68.07 -36.10
C ARG A 537 -2.52 -67.68 -36.45
N LEU A 538 -1.60 -68.63 -36.42
CA LEU A 538 -0.19 -68.40 -36.77
C LEU A 538 0.01 -68.32 -38.29
N SER A 539 -0.73 -69.12 -39.06
CA SER A 539 -0.79 -69.02 -40.52
C SER A 539 -1.44 -67.71 -40.99
N ARG A 540 -2.53 -67.26 -40.36
CA ARG A 540 -3.15 -65.95 -40.66
C ARG A 540 -2.26 -64.76 -40.27
N LEU A 541 -1.42 -64.90 -39.25
CA LEU A 541 -0.44 -63.88 -38.87
C LEU A 541 0.78 -63.89 -39.80
N GLN A 542 1.21 -65.06 -40.28
CA GLN A 542 2.26 -65.18 -41.30
C GLN A 542 1.77 -64.67 -42.66
N GLU A 543 0.53 -64.96 -43.06
CA GLU A 543 -0.10 -64.41 -44.27
C GLU A 543 -0.22 -62.89 -44.16
N ARG A 544 -0.71 -62.35 -43.03
CA ARG A 544 -0.77 -60.89 -42.83
C ARG A 544 0.59 -60.23 -42.77
N LYS A 545 1.62 -60.89 -42.22
CA LYS A 545 2.99 -60.37 -42.25
C LYS A 545 3.54 -60.38 -43.69
N SER A 546 3.32 -61.45 -44.44
CA SER A 546 3.73 -61.53 -45.83
C SER A 546 2.99 -60.52 -46.73
N ASP A 547 1.71 -60.24 -46.48
CA ASP A 547 0.94 -59.23 -47.20
C ASP A 547 1.37 -57.80 -46.86
N VAL A 548 1.78 -57.56 -45.61
CA VAL A 548 2.38 -56.29 -45.21
C VAL A 548 3.75 -56.15 -45.88
N ASP A 549 4.63 -57.15 -45.82
CA ASP A 549 5.94 -57.11 -46.48
C ASP A 549 5.82 -56.96 -48.01
N ARG A 550 4.80 -57.56 -48.64
CA ARG A 550 4.48 -57.36 -50.07
C ARG A 550 3.97 -55.95 -50.37
N ARG A 551 3.20 -55.33 -49.47
CA ARG A 551 2.78 -53.92 -49.58
C ARG A 551 3.94 -52.95 -49.34
N THR A 552 4.86 -53.27 -48.45
CA THR A 552 6.06 -52.46 -48.20
C THR A 552 7.03 -52.55 -49.40
N GLN A 553 7.17 -53.71 -50.04
CA GLN A 553 7.94 -53.87 -51.29
C GLN A 553 7.23 -53.28 -52.54
N ALA A 554 5.90 -53.31 -52.61
CA ALA A 554 5.13 -52.66 -53.67
C ALA A 554 5.10 -51.12 -53.55
N ASN A 555 5.24 -50.58 -52.33
CA ASN A 555 5.43 -49.13 -52.11
C ASN A 555 6.90 -48.69 -52.24
N ALA A 556 7.87 -49.59 -52.01
CA ALA A 556 9.30 -49.34 -52.26
C ALA A 556 9.68 -49.35 -53.75
N THR A 557 8.76 -49.71 -54.64
CA THR A 557 8.94 -49.70 -56.11
C THR A 557 8.24 -48.53 -56.81
N ARG A 558 7.67 -47.57 -56.05
CA ARG A 558 7.10 -46.31 -56.60
C ARG A 558 8.00 -45.08 -56.46
N PHE A 559 9.13 -45.19 -55.77
CA PHE A 559 10.12 -44.12 -55.68
C PHE A 559 11.54 -44.71 -55.75
N ALA A 560 11.95 -45.07 -56.97
CA ALA A 560 13.34 -45.09 -57.40
C ALA A 560 13.37 -44.73 -58.89
N GLU A 561 13.88 -43.54 -59.21
CA GLU A 561 14.16 -43.06 -60.57
C GLU A 561 15.26 -43.91 -61.24
N PRO A 562 15.21 -44.10 -62.57
CA PRO A 562 16.26 -44.79 -63.28
C PRO A 562 17.34 -43.85 -63.85
N THR A 563 18.59 -44.35 -63.76
CA THR A 563 19.77 -44.15 -64.65
C THR A 563 20.44 -42.76 -64.70
N GLY A 564 21.77 -42.62 -64.67
CA GLY A 564 22.90 -43.57 -64.62
C GLY A 564 24.21 -42.90 -65.07
N LYS A 565 25.36 -43.50 -64.65
CA LYS A 565 26.76 -43.35 -65.15
C LYS A 565 27.46 -41.99 -64.88
N GLN A 566 28.77 -41.88 -64.64
CA GLN A 566 29.94 -42.73 -64.39
C GLN A 566 31.04 -41.79 -63.83
N ALA A 567 31.93 -42.27 -62.96
CA ALA A 567 32.97 -41.47 -62.31
C ALA A 567 34.13 -41.02 -63.23
N PRO A 568 34.89 -39.99 -62.82
CA PRO A 568 36.29 -40.27 -62.56
C PRO A 568 36.88 -39.63 -61.27
N SER A 569 38.11 -40.07 -61.04
CA SER A 569 39.12 -39.90 -60.00
C SER A 569 39.54 -38.49 -59.54
N THR A 570 40.00 -38.46 -58.27
CA THR A 570 41.09 -37.69 -57.60
C THR A 570 41.69 -36.40 -58.20
N GLN A 571 41.90 -35.45 -57.27
CA GLN A 571 43.01 -34.49 -57.10
C GLN A 571 43.02 -33.12 -57.81
N SER A 572 43.41 -32.15 -56.96
CA SER A 572 44.19 -30.90 -57.15
C SER A 572 43.63 -29.71 -57.94
N LEU A 573 43.62 -28.59 -57.22
CA LEU A 573 44.27 -27.30 -57.47
C LEU A 573 44.68 -26.93 -58.90
N ASP A 574 44.53 -25.63 -59.18
CA ASP A 574 45.06 -24.89 -60.33
C ASP A 574 44.34 -25.09 -61.66
N GLN A 575 43.38 -24.20 -61.92
CA GLN A 575 43.39 -23.27 -63.06
C GLN A 575 41.98 -22.70 -63.25
N MET A 576 41.75 -21.47 -62.81
CA MET A 576 41.92 -20.26 -63.64
C MET A 576 40.67 -19.97 -64.50
N LEU A 577 40.08 -18.82 -64.16
CA LEU A 577 39.53 -17.82 -65.11
C LEU A 577 38.14 -18.07 -65.69
N ASN A 578 37.11 -17.44 -65.11
CA ASN A 578 36.63 -16.14 -65.61
C ASN A 578 35.34 -15.66 -64.87
N THR A 579 35.49 -14.57 -64.12
CA THR A 579 34.46 -13.56 -63.77
C THR A 579 34.04 -12.83 -65.06
N PRO A 580 32.87 -12.16 -65.23
CA PRO A 580 32.13 -11.30 -64.26
C PRO A 580 30.58 -11.45 -64.33
N ALA A 581 29.69 -10.77 -63.58
CA ALA A 581 29.69 -9.45 -62.95
C ALA A 581 28.52 -9.31 -61.93
N ALA A 582 28.74 -8.38 -60.98
CA ALA A 582 27.82 -7.41 -60.34
C ALA A 582 26.59 -7.82 -59.48
N ALA A 583 26.62 -7.30 -58.24
CA ALA A 583 25.58 -7.23 -57.19
C ALA A 583 24.69 -5.95 -57.38
N PRO A 584 23.98 -5.32 -56.39
CA PRO A 584 23.75 -5.62 -54.96
C PRO A 584 22.36 -5.21 -54.35
N LYS A 585 22.32 -5.21 -53.01
CA LYS A 585 21.27 -4.94 -51.98
C LYS A 585 20.59 -3.54 -51.92
N ARG A 586 19.45 -3.52 -51.21
CA ARG A 586 18.64 -2.44 -50.57
C ARG A 586 19.40 -1.36 -49.75
N PRO A 587 18.76 -0.18 -49.46
CA PRO A 587 18.30 0.11 -48.08
C PRO A 587 16.96 0.91 -47.90
N ALA A 588 16.32 0.69 -46.71
CA ALA A 588 15.47 1.51 -45.78
C ALA A 588 14.46 2.61 -46.30
N PRO A 589 13.30 2.89 -45.65
CA PRO A 589 13.15 3.17 -44.20
C PRO A 589 11.86 2.72 -43.49
N THR A 590 11.86 3.06 -42.19
CA THR A 590 11.07 2.67 -41.02
C THR A 590 9.73 3.40 -40.87
N ARG A 591 8.75 2.71 -40.26
CA ARG A 591 7.48 3.24 -39.70
C ARG A 591 7.70 3.76 -38.27
N PRO A 592 6.77 4.56 -37.72
CA PRO A 592 6.43 4.49 -36.30
C PRO A 592 5.03 3.90 -36.06
N GLU A 593 4.95 3.24 -34.91
CA GLU A 593 3.87 2.41 -34.38
C GLU A 593 2.81 3.22 -33.62
N MET A 594 1.63 2.62 -33.46
CA MET A 594 0.86 2.71 -32.21
C MET A 594 0.64 1.30 -31.67
N SER A 595 0.81 1.22 -30.37
CA SER A 595 0.87 0.08 -29.45
C SER A 595 -0.44 -0.70 -29.30
N ASN A 596 -0.32 -2.03 -29.29
CA ASN A 596 -1.35 -2.97 -28.83
C ASN A 596 -1.00 -3.50 -27.43
N GLU A 597 -1.95 -3.42 -26.50
CA GLU A 597 -1.98 -4.20 -25.26
C GLU A 597 -2.10 -5.72 -25.55
N PRO A 598 -1.68 -6.59 -24.61
CA PRO A 598 -1.73 -8.03 -24.81
C PRO A 598 -3.17 -8.59 -24.67
N PRO A 599 -3.60 -9.51 -25.56
CA PRO A 599 -4.94 -10.10 -25.51
C PRO A 599 -5.12 -11.14 -24.39
N SER A 600 -6.32 -11.15 -23.81
CA SER A 600 -6.77 -12.07 -22.74
C SER A 600 -6.61 -13.56 -23.11
N TYR A 601 -6.45 -14.43 -22.11
CA TYR A 601 -6.25 -15.89 -22.27
C TYR A 601 -7.32 -16.56 -23.16
N THR A 602 -8.58 -16.11 -23.07
CA THR A 602 -9.68 -16.59 -23.90
C THR A 602 -9.54 -16.19 -25.37
N GLN A 603 -9.00 -14.99 -25.66
CA GLN A 603 -8.71 -14.55 -27.03
C GLN A 603 -7.56 -15.37 -27.66
N ARG A 604 -6.56 -15.78 -26.86
CA ARG A 604 -5.48 -16.68 -27.31
C ARG A 604 -6.00 -18.08 -27.66
N LEU A 605 -6.95 -18.61 -26.89
CA LEU A 605 -7.54 -19.92 -27.15
C LEU A 605 -8.42 -19.92 -28.41
N PHE A 606 -9.19 -18.84 -28.65
CA PHE A 606 -9.96 -18.67 -29.88
C PHE A 606 -9.07 -18.48 -31.11
N ALA A 607 -7.96 -17.75 -31.00
CA ALA A 607 -7.00 -17.59 -32.09
C ALA A 607 -6.30 -18.92 -32.44
N ALA A 608 -5.95 -19.73 -31.43
CA ALA A 608 -5.36 -21.05 -31.63
C ALA A 608 -6.35 -22.03 -32.30
N LYS A 609 -7.63 -22.01 -31.89
CA LYS A 609 -8.69 -22.80 -32.55
C LYS A 609 -8.92 -22.38 -34.01
N LYS A 610 -8.83 -21.08 -34.29
CA LYS A 610 -9.00 -20.54 -35.66
C LYS A 610 -7.83 -20.92 -36.58
N ARG A 611 -6.58 -20.94 -36.07
CA ARG A 611 -5.40 -21.46 -36.79
C ARG A 611 -5.51 -22.95 -37.10
N ALA A 612 -5.90 -23.77 -36.12
CA ALA A 612 -6.07 -25.21 -36.34
C ALA A 612 -7.18 -25.55 -37.35
N GLN A 613 -8.19 -24.69 -37.52
CA GLN A 613 -9.22 -24.84 -38.57
C GLN A 613 -8.76 -24.35 -39.94
N GLN A 614 -7.75 -23.48 -40.01
CA GLN A 614 -7.15 -23.00 -41.25
C GLN A 614 -6.11 -24.00 -41.77
N ASP A 615 -5.24 -24.53 -40.90
CA ASP A 615 -4.26 -25.57 -41.27
C ASP A 615 -4.96 -26.86 -41.74
N ARG A 616 -6.13 -27.16 -41.17
CA ARG A 616 -6.97 -28.31 -41.59
C ARG A 616 -7.74 -28.08 -42.91
N LYS A 617 -7.89 -26.82 -43.34
CA LYS A 617 -8.44 -26.46 -44.66
C LYS A 617 -7.37 -26.43 -45.75
N ASP A 618 -6.14 -26.11 -45.38
CA ASP A 618 -4.98 -26.08 -46.29
C ASP A 618 -4.36 -27.48 -46.51
N GLU A 619 -4.76 -28.49 -45.74
CA GLU A 619 -4.43 -29.92 -45.97
C GLU A 619 -5.50 -30.69 -46.78
N GLU A 620 -6.68 -30.12 -47.03
CA GLU A 620 -7.77 -30.72 -47.83
C GLU A 620 -7.94 -30.09 -49.25
N THR A 621 -7.03 -29.21 -49.66
CA THR A 621 -6.87 -28.67 -51.02
C THR A 621 -5.44 -28.82 -51.50
#